data_AF-A0A7L0I673-F1
#
_entry.id   AF-A0A7L0I673-F1
#
_cell.length_a   1.000
_cell.length_b   1.000
_cell.length_c   1.000
_cell.angle_alpha   90.00
_cell.angle_beta   90.00
_cell.angle_gamma   90.00
#
_symmetry.space_group_name_H-M   'P 1'
#
loop_
_entity.id
_entity.type
_entity.pdbx_description
1 polymer ?
#
loop_
_entity_poly.entity_id
_entity_poly.type
_entity_poly.pdbx_seq_one_letter_code
_entity_poly.pdbx_strand_id
1 'polypeptide(L)'
;PALLCGVGTAPPPSPWGGHSLPLPPEYVNVQEPAMDMRSITDRAAQTLLWTELFRGLAMTLSYLFREPATINYPFEKGPLSPRFRGEHALRRYPSGEERCIACKLCEAVCPAQ
;
A
#
# COMPACT_ATOMS: atom_id res chain seq x y z
N PRO A 1 0.36 -9.79 -17.39
CA PRO A 1 0.68 -9.47 -15.98
C PRO A 1 -0.55 -9.66 -15.09
N ALA A 2 -0.74 -10.88 -14.60
CA ALA A 2 -1.76 -11.15 -13.60
C ALA A 2 -1.41 -12.40 -12.78
N LEU A 3 -1.08 -12.11 -11.52
CA LEU A 3 -1.38 -12.86 -10.29
C LEU A 3 -1.33 -14.40 -10.30
N LEU A 4 -0.38 -14.89 -9.49
CA LEU A 4 -0.54 -15.95 -8.50
C LEU A 4 -1.08 -17.30 -9.00
N CYS A 5 -0.17 -18.23 -9.33
CA CYS A 5 -0.32 -19.63 -8.92
C CYS A 5 0.96 -20.42 -9.24
N GLY A 6 1.46 -21.19 -8.25
CA GLY A 6 2.34 -22.32 -8.52
C GLY A 6 3.62 -22.36 -7.69
N VAL A 7 3.49 -22.85 -6.45
CA VAL A 7 4.41 -23.77 -5.76
C VAL A 7 5.88 -23.77 -6.26
N GLY A 8 6.66 -22.77 -5.84
CA GLY A 8 8.12 -22.82 -5.90
C GLY A 8 8.66 -23.25 -4.54
N THR A 9 9.26 -24.44 -4.46
CA THR A 9 9.96 -24.93 -3.27
C THR A 9 11.05 -23.92 -2.86
N ALA A 10 10.91 -23.33 -1.67
CA ALA A 10 11.96 -22.50 -1.09
C ALA A 10 13.23 -23.36 -0.83
N PRO A 11 14.45 -22.84 -1.08
CA PRO A 11 15.67 -23.55 -0.72
C PRO A 11 15.78 -23.67 0.82
N PRO A 12 16.44 -24.72 1.34
CA PRO A 12 16.52 -24.97 2.79
C PRO A 12 17.27 -23.84 3.51
N PRO A 13 16.85 -23.46 4.74
CA PRO A 13 17.55 -22.43 5.51
C PRO A 13 18.97 -22.90 5.89
N SER A 14 19.95 -22.02 5.72
CA SER A 14 21.33 -22.27 6.12
C SER A 14 21.47 -22.29 7.66
N PRO A 15 22.32 -23.15 8.23
CA PRO A 15 22.30 -23.46 9.67
C PRO A 15 23.02 -22.44 10.58
N TRP A 16 23.40 -21.25 10.10
CA TRP A 16 24.20 -20.31 10.89
C TRP A 16 23.49 -18.97 11.06
N GLY A 17 22.85 -18.82 12.23
CA GLY A 17 22.28 -17.56 12.68
C GLY A 17 23.36 -16.57 13.13
N GLY A 18 23.10 -15.27 12.92
CA GLY A 18 23.75 -14.23 13.73
C GLY A 18 24.39 -13.04 13.02
N HIS A 19 24.14 -12.77 11.74
CA HIS A 19 24.38 -11.43 11.17
C HIS A 19 23.30 -11.15 10.12
N SER A 20 22.53 -10.08 10.31
CA SER A 20 21.53 -9.60 9.35
C SER A 20 22.24 -9.03 8.12
N LEU A 21 22.79 -9.91 7.27
CA LEU A 21 23.10 -9.53 5.90
C LEU A 21 21.77 -9.24 5.19
N PRO A 22 21.70 -8.21 4.34
CA PRO A 22 20.57 -8.07 3.43
C PRO A 22 20.47 -9.35 2.60
N LEU A 23 19.27 -9.93 2.56
CA LEU A 23 18.97 -11.08 1.71
C LEU A 23 19.43 -10.79 0.27
N PRO A 24 19.95 -11.79 -0.48
CA PRO A 24 20.22 -11.61 -1.89
C PRO A 24 18.92 -11.13 -2.57
N PRO A 25 18.99 -10.22 -3.57
CA PRO A 25 17.81 -9.82 -4.30
C PRO A 25 17.16 -11.06 -4.91
N GLU A 26 15.94 -11.36 -4.49
CA GLU A 26 15.16 -12.43 -5.10
C GLU A 26 14.83 -12.01 -6.53
N TYR A 27 15.34 -12.76 -7.50
CA TYR A 27 14.97 -12.53 -8.88
C TYR A 27 13.53 -13.00 -9.08
N VAL A 28 12.63 -12.07 -9.34
CA VAL A 28 11.24 -12.37 -9.69
C VAL A 28 11.13 -12.49 -11.21
N ASN A 29 10.54 -13.59 -11.70
CA ASN A 29 10.34 -13.92 -13.12
C ASN A 29 11.58 -14.42 -13.91
N VAL A 30 12.25 -15.49 -13.45
CA VAL A 30 13.30 -16.21 -14.23
C VAL A 30 12.74 -17.53 -14.77
N GLN A 31 11.57 -17.44 -15.39
CA GLN A 31 10.94 -18.57 -16.05
C GLN A 31 11.15 -18.42 -17.56
N GLU A 32 11.86 -19.38 -18.15
CA GLU A 32 12.02 -19.43 -19.60
C GLU A 32 10.70 -19.85 -20.27
N PRO A 33 10.27 -19.16 -21.33
CA PRO A 33 9.04 -19.49 -22.02
C PRO A 33 9.16 -20.85 -22.74
N ALA A 34 8.24 -21.78 -22.47
CA ALA A 34 8.15 -23.03 -23.22
C ALA A 34 7.95 -22.75 -24.74
N MET A 35 8.56 -23.57 -25.60
CA MET A 35 8.55 -23.43 -27.06
C MET A 35 7.62 -24.45 -27.74
N ASP A 36 6.62 -24.94 -27.01
CA ASP A 36 5.66 -25.89 -27.52
C ASP A 36 4.70 -25.23 -28.51
N MET A 37 4.33 -25.92 -29.59
CA MET A 37 3.45 -25.38 -30.64
C MET A 37 2.14 -24.78 -30.08
N ARG A 38 1.56 -25.39 -29.05
CA ARG A 38 0.37 -24.88 -28.34
C ARG A 38 0.63 -23.57 -27.60
N SER A 39 1.72 -23.49 -26.84
CA SER A 39 2.09 -22.26 -26.11
C SER A 39 2.45 -21.10 -27.04
N ILE A 40 2.99 -21.39 -28.22
CA ILE A 40 3.29 -20.38 -29.25
C ILE A 40 1.99 -19.85 -29.86
N THR A 41 1.04 -20.73 -30.18
CA THR A 41 -0.28 -20.31 -30.69
C THR A 41 -1.07 -19.52 -29.66
N ASP A 42 -1.01 -19.90 -28.38
CA ASP A 42 -1.71 -19.17 -27.31
C ASP A 42 -1.12 -17.77 -27.07
N ARG A 43 0.21 -17.62 -27.12
CA ARG A 43 0.87 -16.31 -27.05
C ARG A 43 0.57 -15.46 -28.28
N ALA A 44 0.60 -16.05 -29.47
CA ALA A 44 0.23 -15.35 -30.69
C ALA A 44 -1.23 -14.88 -30.65
N ALA A 45 -2.15 -15.71 -30.15
CA ALA A 45 -3.54 -15.34 -29.92
C ALA A 45 -3.67 -14.21 -28.88
N GLN A 46 -2.89 -14.25 -27.80
CA GLN A 46 -2.85 -13.19 -26.79
C GLN A 46 -2.38 -11.85 -27.38
N THR A 47 -1.37 -11.87 -28.28
CA THR A 47 -0.86 -10.67 -28.96
C THR A 47 -1.82 -10.14 -30.02
N LEU A 48 -2.43 -11.01 -30.83
CA LEU A 48 -3.30 -10.61 -31.95
C LEU A 48 -4.73 -10.27 -31.51
N LEU A 49 -5.28 -10.99 -30.53
CA LEU A 49 -6.66 -10.83 -30.06
C LEU A 49 -6.78 -10.05 -28.75
N TRP A 50 -5.67 -9.46 -28.25
CA TRP A 50 -5.60 -8.63 -27.05
C TRP A 50 -6.39 -9.19 -25.85
N THR A 51 -6.32 -10.50 -25.63
CA THR A 51 -7.12 -11.18 -24.59
C THR A 51 -6.81 -10.68 -23.18
N GLU A 52 -5.55 -10.29 -22.92
CA GLU A 52 -5.15 -9.64 -21.67
C GLU A 52 -5.81 -8.27 -21.46
N LEU A 53 -6.05 -7.52 -22.54
CA LEU A 53 -6.68 -6.22 -22.45
C LEU A 53 -8.16 -6.38 -22.07
N PHE A 54 -8.85 -7.35 -22.66
CA PHE A 54 -10.22 -7.69 -22.27
C PHE A 54 -10.30 -8.22 -20.83
N ARG A 55 -9.31 -9.00 -20.38
CA ARG A 55 -9.20 -9.42 -18.97
C ARG A 55 -9.06 -8.21 -18.02
N GLY A 56 -8.23 -7.22 -18.39
CA GLY A 56 -8.10 -5.97 -17.63
C GLY A 56 -9.38 -5.13 -17.64
N LEU A 57 -10.04 -5.03 -18.80
CA LEU A 57 -11.30 -4.30 -18.95
C LEU A 57 -12.45 -4.96 -18.16
N ALA A 58 -12.49 -6.29 -18.09
CA ALA A 58 -13.45 -6.99 -17.24
C ALA A 58 -13.24 -6.66 -15.75
N MET A 59 -11.98 -6.48 -15.33
CA MET A 59 -11.68 -6.09 -13.95
C MET A 59 -12.16 -4.67 -13.66
N THR A 60 -11.94 -3.70 -14.55
CA THR A 60 -12.45 -2.34 -14.35
C THR A 60 -13.98 -2.29 -14.40
N LEU A 61 -14.61 -3.07 -15.29
CA LEU A 61 -16.06 -3.24 -15.33
C LEU A 61 -16.61 -3.81 -14.02
N SER A 62 -15.87 -4.70 -13.34
CA SER A 62 -16.27 -5.21 -12.02
C SER A 62 -16.35 -4.12 -10.95
N TYR A 63 -15.59 -3.02 -11.07
CA TYR A 63 -15.67 -1.89 -10.15
C TYR A 63 -16.92 -1.03 -10.36
N LEU A 64 -17.52 -1.05 -11.55
CA LEU A 64 -18.76 -0.32 -11.82
C LEU A 64 -19.95 -0.88 -11.01
N PHE A 65 -19.92 -2.17 -10.69
CA PHE A 65 -20.93 -2.84 -9.86
C PHE A 65 -20.61 -2.85 -8.37
N ARG A 66 -19.48 -2.25 -7.94
CA ARG A 66 -19.16 -2.09 -6.51
C ARG A 66 -19.77 -0.81 -5.97
N GLU A 67 -20.16 -0.84 -4.70
CA GLU A 67 -20.63 0.35 -4.00
C GLU A 67 -19.49 1.39 -3.88
N PRO A 68 -19.73 2.68 -4.18
CA PRO A 68 -18.71 3.71 -4.06
C PRO A 68 -18.36 3.98 -2.59
N ALA A 69 -17.05 4.01 -2.27
CA ALA A 69 -16.55 4.29 -0.92
C ALA A 69 -16.54 5.80 -0.57
N THR A 70 -17.49 6.58 -1.11
CA THR A 70 -17.58 8.03 -0.91
C THR A 70 -18.48 8.35 0.28
N ILE A 71 -17.98 9.14 1.22
CA ILE A 71 -18.78 9.72 2.31
C ILE A 71 -19.45 11.03 1.85
N ASN A 72 -20.68 11.30 2.31
CA ASN A 72 -21.37 12.55 1.96
C ASN A 72 -20.93 13.70 2.89
N TYR A 73 -19.80 14.32 2.58
CA TYR A 73 -19.36 15.53 3.27
C TYR A 73 -20.25 16.72 2.85
N PRO A 74 -20.79 17.54 3.78
CA PRO A 74 -20.40 17.73 5.19
C PRO A 74 -21.26 16.97 6.23
N PHE A 75 -22.23 16.17 5.80
CA PHE A 75 -23.19 15.49 6.69
C PHE A 75 -22.59 14.25 7.37
N GLU A 76 -21.70 13.55 6.68
CA GLU A 76 -20.95 12.40 7.18
C GLU A 76 -19.45 12.73 7.22
N LYS A 77 -18.82 12.51 8.37
CA LYS A 77 -17.39 12.76 8.57
C LYS A 77 -16.64 11.44 8.74
N GLY A 78 -15.43 11.38 8.20
CA GLY A 78 -14.55 10.22 8.35
C GLY A 78 -14.20 9.94 9.81
N PRO A 79 -13.92 8.68 10.17
CA PRO A 79 -13.55 8.30 11.53
C PRO A 79 -12.22 8.95 11.92
N LEU A 80 -12.23 9.74 12.98
CA LEU A 80 -11.05 10.45 13.47
C LEU A 80 -10.52 9.79 14.75
N SER A 81 -9.23 9.47 14.77
CA SER A 81 -8.60 8.96 15.99
C SER A 81 -8.47 10.07 17.04
N PRO A 82 -8.50 9.76 18.35
CA PRO A 82 -8.31 10.76 19.41
C PRO A 82 -6.91 11.40 19.41
N ARG A 83 -5.97 10.87 18.61
CA ARG A 83 -4.60 11.39 18.44
C ARG A 83 -4.45 12.31 17.23
N PHE A 84 -5.53 12.60 16.52
CA PHE A 84 -5.47 13.52 15.39
C PHE A 84 -4.97 14.89 15.83
N ARG A 85 -3.98 15.41 15.11
CA ARG A 85 -3.40 16.73 15.34
C ARG A 85 -4.10 17.70 14.39
N GLY A 86 -4.97 18.53 14.95
CA GLY A 86 -5.69 19.59 14.22
C GLY A 86 -5.15 20.97 14.58
N GLU A 87 -6.07 21.89 14.87
CA GLU A 87 -5.74 23.25 15.30
C GLU A 87 -5.10 23.26 16.70
N HIS A 88 -4.07 24.09 16.88
CA HIS A 88 -3.41 24.29 18.16
C HIS A 88 -4.24 25.26 19.03
N ALA A 89 -4.66 24.81 20.22
CA ALA A 89 -5.43 25.63 21.15
C ALA A 89 -4.78 25.64 22.54
N LEU A 90 -4.68 26.83 23.13
CA LEU A 90 -4.14 27.00 24.49
C LEU A 90 -5.18 26.59 25.53
N ARG A 91 -4.81 25.64 26.40
CA ARG A 91 -5.71 25.14 27.46
C ARG A 91 -5.58 25.99 28.73
N ARG A 92 -6.69 26.11 29.45
CA ARG A 92 -6.76 26.74 30.79
C ARG A 92 -6.83 25.67 31.91
N TYR A 93 -6.48 26.05 33.13
CA TYR A 93 -6.75 25.28 34.34
C TYR A 93 -8.25 25.32 34.68
N PRO A 94 -8.77 24.42 35.54
CA PRO A 94 -10.15 24.50 36.01
C PRO A 94 -10.45 25.79 36.81
N SER A 95 -9.42 26.48 37.30
CA SER A 95 -9.51 27.82 37.93
C SER A 95 -9.68 28.98 36.93
N GLY A 96 -9.58 28.72 35.62
CA GLY A 96 -9.70 29.74 34.56
C GLY A 96 -8.38 30.40 34.15
N GLU A 97 -7.31 30.21 34.93
CA GLU A 97 -5.96 30.67 34.58
C GLU A 97 -5.38 29.90 33.39
N GLU A 98 -4.57 30.56 32.55
CA GLU A 98 -3.89 29.93 31.43
C GLU A 98 -2.77 28.97 31.89
N ARG A 99 -2.57 27.86 31.17
CA ARG A 99 -1.50 26.90 31.51
C ARG A 99 -0.12 27.34 31.02
N CYS A 100 -0.06 28.37 30.20
CA CYS A 100 1.19 28.88 29.65
C CYS A 100 1.87 29.80 30.66
N ILE A 101 3.13 29.51 30.99
CA ILE A 101 3.98 30.35 31.86
C ILE A 101 5.09 31.05 31.07
N ALA A 102 4.95 31.14 29.74
CA ALA A 102 5.95 31.69 28.83
C ALA A 102 7.37 31.07 28.98
N CYS A 103 7.44 29.74 29.17
CA CYS A 103 8.72 29.02 29.32
C CYS A 103 9.58 28.91 28.04
N LYS A 104 9.05 29.33 26.89
CA LYS A 104 9.71 29.30 25.56
C LYS A 104 10.19 27.92 25.06
N LEU A 105 9.90 26.83 25.78
CA LEU A 105 10.32 25.49 25.36
C LEU A 105 9.59 25.00 24.10
N CYS A 106 8.34 25.43 23.89
CA CYS A 106 7.55 25.09 22.71
C CYS A 106 8.15 25.67 21.41
N GLU A 107 8.80 26.85 21.49
CA GLU A 107 9.46 27.45 20.32
C GLU A 107 10.75 26.69 19.99
N ALA A 108 11.49 26.28 21.01
CA ALA A 108 12.77 25.57 20.84
C ALA A 108 12.60 24.15 20.27
N VAL A 109 11.47 23.48 20.52
CA VAL A 109 11.18 22.14 19.98
C VAL A 109 10.49 22.18 18.61
N CYS A 110 10.01 23.34 18.17
CA CYS A 110 9.31 23.46 16.90
C CYS A 110 10.29 23.17 15.75
N PRO A 111 10.10 22.10 14.95
CA PRO A 111 11.07 21.71 13.92
C PRO A 111 11.04 22.61 12.68
N ALA A 112 10.07 23.53 12.59
CA ALA A 112 9.82 24.38 11.42
C ALA A 112 10.13 25.87 11.70
N GLN A 113 11.06 26.14 12.63
CA GLN A 113 11.44 27.49 13.04
C GLN A 113 12.05 28.31 11.90
#